data_AF-A3PAY9-F1
#
_entry.id   AF-A3PAY9-F1
#
_cell.length_a   1.000
_cell.length_b   1.000
_cell.length_c   1.000
_cell.angle_alpha   90.00
_cell.angle_beta   90.00
_cell.angle_gamma   90.00
#
_symmetry.space_group_name_H-M   'P 1'
#
loop_
_entity.id
_entity.type
_entity.pdbx_description
1 polymer ?
#
loop_
_entity_poly.entity_id
_entity_poly.type
_entity_poly.pdbx_seq_one_letter_code
_entity_poly.pdbx_strand_id
1 'polypeptide(L)'
;MSKKRKRISRRRLAGQRVMAHVPIYHIETGKHKPVTAARRFIAENGLSAPSVFNVRRNEHTTDRFFWGEKGLFSAQYAEENHFLFPSLKVVVEGIGEEKIFEGLELTADDWEEIEEYEYAFV
;
A
#
# COMPACT_ATOMS: atom_id res chain seq x y z
N MET A 1 13.69 -24.43 -5.77
CA MET A 1 14.44 -23.20 -5.43
C MET A 1 13.52 -22.25 -4.68
N SER A 2 13.73 -22.08 -3.37
CA SER A 2 12.97 -21.09 -2.59
C SER A 2 13.35 -19.70 -3.10
N LYS A 3 12.42 -18.99 -3.76
CA LYS A 3 12.63 -17.58 -4.11
C LYS A 3 12.77 -16.82 -2.80
N LYS A 4 14.00 -16.44 -2.45
CA LYS A 4 14.32 -15.63 -1.27
C LYS A 4 13.38 -14.43 -1.29
N ARG A 5 12.47 -14.33 -0.30
CA ARG A 5 11.49 -13.23 -0.25
C ARG A 5 12.28 -11.92 -0.16
N LYS A 6 11.99 -10.98 -1.05
CA LYS A 6 12.61 -9.64 -1.02
C LYS A 6 12.31 -9.01 0.33
N ARG A 7 13.33 -8.53 1.04
CA ARG A 7 13.19 -7.80 2.31
C ARG A 7 12.22 -6.64 2.08
N ILE A 8 11.22 -6.52 2.94
CA ILE A 8 10.30 -5.39 2.93
C ILE A 8 11.03 -4.22 3.59
N SER A 9 11.12 -3.07 2.91
CA SER A 9 11.74 -1.88 3.49
C SER A 9 10.90 -1.34 4.66
N ARG A 10 11.54 -0.72 5.64
CA ARG A 10 10.85 -0.07 6.77
C ARG A 10 9.78 0.91 6.29
N ARG A 11 10.08 1.71 5.25
CA ARG A 11 9.11 2.61 4.59
C ARG A 11 7.87 1.89 4.08
N ARG A 12 8.05 0.72 3.45
CA ARG A 12 6.92 -0.08 2.97
C ARG A 12 6.14 -0.72 4.12
N LEU A 13 6.83 -1.12 5.19
CA LEU A 13 6.20 -1.66 6.39
C LEU A 13 5.34 -0.59 7.11
N ALA A 14 5.85 0.63 7.20
CA ALA A 14 5.11 1.80 7.67
C ALA A 14 3.84 2.01 6.83
N GLY A 15 3.97 2.05 5.50
CA GLY A 15 2.81 2.18 4.62
C GLY A 15 1.79 1.04 4.72
N GLN A 16 2.26 -0.20 4.94
CA GLN A 16 1.37 -1.33 5.22
C GLN A 16 0.54 -1.12 6.49
N ARG A 17 1.16 -0.60 7.56
CA ARG A 17 0.45 -0.28 8.81
C ARG A 17 -0.57 0.82 8.60
N VAL A 18 -0.23 1.89 7.88
CA VAL A 18 -1.18 2.96 7.54
C VAL A 18 -2.37 2.41 6.75
N MET A 19 -2.10 1.61 5.72
CA MET A 19 -3.16 1.03 4.88
C MET A 19 -4.03 0.00 5.61
N ALA A 20 -3.58 -0.57 6.72
CA ALA A 20 -4.39 -1.48 7.54
C ALA A 20 -5.55 -0.78 8.25
N HIS A 21 -5.49 0.54 8.39
CA HIS A 21 -6.55 1.36 8.99
C HIS A 21 -7.56 1.89 7.96
N VAL A 22 -7.36 1.59 6.69
CA VAL A 22 -8.24 2.00 5.59
C VAL A 22 -9.26 0.88 5.32
N PRO A 23 -10.53 1.18 4.96
CA PRO A 23 -11.52 0.17 4.61
C PRO A 23 -11.01 -0.81 3.53
N ILE A 24 -11.20 -2.11 3.76
CA ILE A 24 -10.76 -3.17 2.86
C ILE A 24 -11.97 -3.92 2.32
N TYR A 25 -12.09 -3.95 0.99
CA TYR A 25 -13.13 -4.67 0.27
C TYR A 25 -12.55 -5.88 -0.44
N HIS A 26 -13.27 -7.00 -0.37
CA HIS A 26 -12.91 -8.23 -1.05
C HIS A 26 -13.93 -8.49 -2.16
N ILE A 27 -13.46 -8.55 -3.40
CA ILE A 27 -14.31 -8.75 -4.57
C ILE A 27 -13.74 -9.82 -5.49
N GLU A 28 -14.60 -10.47 -6.24
CA GLU A 28 -14.18 -11.39 -7.30
C GLU A 28 -14.05 -10.66 -8.64
N THR A 29 -13.06 -11.06 -9.43
CA THR A 29 -12.80 -10.46 -10.75
C THR A 29 -13.95 -10.73 -11.74
N GLY A 30 -14.59 -11.89 -11.63
CA GLY A 30 -15.62 -12.35 -12.56
C GLY A 30 -15.10 -12.40 -14.00
N LYS A 31 -15.81 -11.72 -14.91
CA LYS A 31 -15.52 -11.71 -16.36
C LYS A 31 -14.56 -10.60 -16.80
N HIS A 32 -14.21 -9.66 -15.92
CA HIS A 32 -13.44 -8.46 -16.28
C HIS A 32 -11.96 -8.61 -15.92
N LYS A 33 -11.12 -7.66 -16.33
CA LYS A 33 -9.78 -7.56 -15.75
C LYS A 33 -9.91 -7.05 -14.30
N PRO A 34 -9.02 -7.44 -13.36
CA PRO A 34 -9.13 -7.07 -11.95
C PRO A 34 -9.26 -5.56 -11.70
N VAL A 35 -8.47 -4.74 -12.40
CA VAL A 35 -8.53 -3.28 -12.33
C VAL A 35 -9.89 -2.72 -12.78
N THR A 36 -10.51 -3.35 -13.79
CA THR A 36 -11.82 -2.96 -14.30
C THR A 36 -12.93 -3.37 -13.34
N ALA A 37 -12.82 -4.55 -12.73
CA ALA A 37 -13.74 -5.02 -11.69
C ALA A 37 -13.74 -4.08 -10.49
N ALA A 38 -12.55 -3.69 -10.00
CA ALA A 38 -12.42 -2.70 -8.92
C ALA A 38 -13.08 -1.36 -9.26
N ARG A 39 -12.80 -0.81 -10.45
CA ARG A 39 -13.41 0.47 -10.89
C ARG A 39 -14.93 0.42 -10.97
N ARG A 40 -15.49 -0.68 -11.49
CA ARG A 40 -16.94 -0.88 -11.54
C ARG A 40 -17.54 -0.95 -10.15
N PHE A 41 -16.92 -1.75 -9.26
CA PHE A 41 -17.38 -1.88 -7.89
C PHE A 41 -17.39 -0.54 -7.14
N ILE A 42 -16.36 0.28 -7.32
CA ILE A 42 -16.30 1.66 -6.77
C ILE A 42 -17.45 2.52 -7.30
N ALA A 43 -17.68 2.50 -8.61
CA ALA A 43 -18.71 3.33 -9.25
C ALA A 43 -20.14 2.88 -8.88
N GLU A 44 -20.39 1.58 -8.84
CA GLU A 44 -21.71 0.99 -8.53
C GLU A 44 -22.10 1.22 -7.06
N ASN A 45 -21.13 1.16 -6.13
CA ASN A 45 -21.38 1.33 -4.70
C ASN A 45 -21.12 2.76 -4.19
N GLY A 46 -20.66 3.67 -5.06
CA GLY A 46 -20.36 5.06 -4.68
C GLY A 46 -19.28 5.20 -3.61
N LEU A 47 -18.23 4.37 -3.67
CA LEU A 47 -17.23 4.29 -2.59
C LEU A 47 -16.29 5.50 -2.56
N SER A 48 -16.06 6.02 -1.36
CA SER A 48 -15.13 7.13 -1.10
C SER A 48 -13.69 6.64 -0.93
N ALA A 49 -12.74 7.49 -1.32
CA ALA A 49 -11.33 7.31 -0.94
C ALA A 49 -11.11 7.72 0.53
N PRO A 50 -10.09 7.19 1.22
CA PRO A 50 -9.21 6.09 0.80
C PRO A 50 -9.87 4.72 1.01
N SER A 51 -9.59 3.75 0.14
CA SER A 51 -10.08 2.35 0.29
C SER A 51 -9.13 1.35 -0.37
N VAL A 52 -9.05 0.12 0.14
CA VAL A 52 -8.25 -0.97 -0.43
C VAL A 52 -9.16 -2.04 -1.01
N PHE A 53 -8.82 -2.54 -2.19
CA PHE A 53 -9.59 -3.56 -2.90
C PHE A 53 -8.71 -4.79 -3.14
N ASN A 54 -9.11 -5.91 -2.54
CA ASN A 54 -8.55 -7.22 -2.77
C ASN A 54 -9.40 -7.93 -3.83
N VAL A 55 -8.89 -7.96 -5.06
CA VAL A 55 -9.61 -8.47 -6.23
C VAL A 55 -9.10 -9.87 -6.54
N ARG A 56 -9.88 -10.88 -6.16
CA ARG A 56 -9.54 -12.29 -6.39
C ARG A 56 -9.67 -12.60 -7.88
N ARG A 57 -8.56 -12.97 -8.53
CA ARG A 57 -8.54 -13.40 -9.94
C ARG A 57 -8.88 -14.88 -10.06
N ASN A 58 -8.29 -15.69 -9.21
CA ASN A 58 -8.54 -17.13 -9.08
C ASN A 58 -8.26 -17.58 -7.65
N GLU A 59 -8.29 -18.89 -7.39
CA GLU A 59 -8.11 -19.41 -6.04
C GLU A 59 -6.79 -18.96 -5.38
N HIS A 60 -5.71 -18.84 -6.17
CA HIS A 60 -4.35 -18.60 -5.69
C HIS A 60 -3.84 -17.17 -5.91
N THR A 61 -4.59 -16.33 -6.63
CA THR A 61 -4.12 -15.02 -7.08
C THR A 61 -5.13 -13.94 -6.73
N THR A 62 -4.69 -12.96 -5.94
CA THR A 62 -5.46 -11.77 -5.58
C THR A 62 -4.64 -10.53 -5.91
N ASP A 63 -5.19 -9.68 -6.78
CA ASP A 63 -4.62 -8.39 -7.13
C ASP A 63 -5.09 -7.35 -6.09
N ARG A 64 -4.18 -6.58 -5.50
CA ARG A 64 -4.50 -5.56 -4.48
C ARG A 64 -4.40 -4.16 -5.07
N PHE A 65 -5.46 -3.38 -4.94
CA PHE A 65 -5.53 -2.00 -5.40
C PHE A 65 -5.83 -1.04 -4.26
N PHE A 66 -5.39 0.21 -4.40
CA PHE A 66 -5.68 1.31 -3.50
C PHE A 66 -6.45 2.39 -4.26
N TRP A 67 -7.61 2.77 -3.75
CA TRP A 67 -8.41 3.88 -4.24
C TRP A 67 -8.03 5.13 -3.45
N GLY A 68 -7.36 6.06 -4.13
CA GLY A 68 -7.07 7.39 -3.63
C GLY A 68 -7.92 8.43 -4.36
N GLU A 69 -7.85 9.68 -3.89
CA GLU A 69 -8.62 10.80 -4.45
C GLU A 69 -8.39 11.01 -5.95
N LYS A 70 -7.15 10.78 -6.41
CA LYS A 70 -6.76 10.95 -7.82
C LYS A 70 -7.02 9.72 -8.69
N GLY A 71 -7.39 8.57 -8.10
CA GLY A 71 -7.68 7.36 -8.85
C GLY A 71 -7.24 6.06 -8.18
N LEU A 72 -7.21 4.99 -8.98
CA LEU A 72 -6.89 3.63 -8.54
C LEU A 72 -5.41 3.31 -8.82
N PHE A 73 -4.67 2.96 -7.77
CA PHE A 73 -3.26 2.60 -7.79
C PHE A 73 -3.07 1.13 -7.38
N SER A 74 -1.89 0.56 -7.62
CA SER A 74 -1.55 -0.72 -6.99
C SER A 74 -1.35 -0.51 -5.48
N ALA A 75 -1.79 -1.47 -4.67
CA ALA A 75 -1.64 -1.36 -3.21
C ALA A 75 -0.15 -1.26 -2.83
N GLN A 76 0.73 -2.01 -3.50
CA GLN A 76 2.17 -1.93 -3.24
C GLN A 76 2.74 -0.53 -3.50
N TYR A 77 2.32 0.15 -4.58
CA TYR A 77 2.77 1.52 -4.84
C TYR A 77 2.32 2.47 -3.74
N ALA A 78 1.08 2.31 -3.26
CA ALA A 78 0.56 3.09 -2.14
C ALA A 78 1.29 2.79 -0.82
N GLU A 79 1.64 1.52 -0.53
CA GLU A 79 2.44 1.14 0.65
C GLU A 79 3.83 1.83 0.60
N GLU A 80 4.49 1.81 -0.56
CA GLU A 80 5.84 2.36 -0.71
C GLU A 80 5.87 3.89 -0.71
N ASN A 81 4.78 4.54 -1.11
CA ASN A 81 4.68 5.99 -1.29
C ASN A 81 3.51 6.61 -0.49
N HIS A 82 3.17 6.03 0.67
CA HIS A 82 1.99 6.40 1.45
C HIS A 82 1.95 7.90 1.83
N PHE A 83 3.12 8.52 2.02
CA PHE A 83 3.30 9.95 2.28
C PHE A 83 2.86 10.86 1.13
N LEU A 84 2.71 10.35 -0.10
CA LEU A 84 2.22 11.11 -1.25
C LEU A 84 0.68 11.25 -1.27
N PHE A 85 -0.04 10.54 -0.40
CA PHE A 85 -1.49 10.51 -0.38
C PHE A 85 -2.03 11.33 0.80
N PRO A 86 -2.61 12.52 0.57
CA PRO A 86 -3.18 13.36 1.63
C PRO A 86 -4.21 12.61 2.49
N SER A 87 -5.04 11.80 1.84
CA SER A 87 -6.04 10.95 2.50
C SER A 87 -5.44 9.97 3.52
N LEU A 88 -4.23 9.47 3.27
CA LEU A 88 -3.53 8.58 4.21
C LEU A 88 -2.87 9.36 5.34
N LYS A 89 -2.42 10.60 5.08
CA LYS A 89 -1.86 11.48 6.11
C LYS A 89 -2.89 11.78 7.20
N VAL A 90 -4.15 12.04 6.81
CA VAL A 90 -5.25 12.26 7.76
C VAL A 90 -5.48 11.04 8.65
N VAL A 91 -5.36 9.82 8.10
CA VAL A 91 -5.45 8.58 8.88
C VAL A 91 -4.31 8.48 9.90
N VAL A 92 -3.09 8.85 9.49
CA VAL A 92 -1.92 8.86 10.37
C VAL A 92 -2.08 9.86 11.50
N GLU A 93 -2.45 11.10 11.18
CA GLU A 93 -2.66 12.18 12.15
C GLU A 93 -3.79 11.83 13.14
N GLY A 94 -4.86 11.18 12.68
CA GLY A 94 -5.99 10.79 13.53
C GLY A 94 -5.70 9.66 14.52
N ILE A 95 -4.80 8.73 14.18
CA ILE A 95 -4.43 7.60 15.04
C ILE A 95 -3.25 7.97 15.95
N GLY A 96 -2.32 8.79 15.44
CA GLY A 96 -1.06 9.15 16.06
C GLY A 96 0.10 8.38 15.44
N GLU A 97 1.12 9.13 14.98
CA GLU A 97 2.35 8.58 14.39
C GLU A 97 3.04 7.59 15.33
N GLU A 98 3.10 7.91 16.62
CA GLU A 98 3.71 7.06 17.65
C GLU A 98 3.10 5.66 17.70
N LYS A 99 1.77 5.54 17.53
CA LYS A 99 1.08 4.26 17.54
C LYS A 99 1.26 3.48 16.24
N ILE A 100 1.19 4.17 15.10
CA ILE A 100 1.35 3.50 13.80
C ILE A 100 2.78 3.03 13.62
N PHE A 101 3.76 3.82 14.05
CA PHE A 101 5.18 3.55 13.84
C PHE A 101 5.88 2.96 15.06
N GLU A 102 5.13 2.52 16.08
CA GLU A 102 5.67 1.86 17.27
C GLU A 102 6.56 0.66 16.90
N GLY A 103 7.79 0.63 17.42
CA GLY A 103 8.76 -0.41 17.10
C GLY A 103 9.32 -0.38 15.67
N LEU A 104 9.06 0.70 14.91
CA LEU A 104 9.81 1.06 13.70
C LEU A 104 10.87 2.13 14.00
N GLU A 105 11.29 2.29 15.26
CA GLU A 105 12.29 3.28 15.68
C GLU A 105 13.50 3.28 14.75
N LEU A 106 13.88 4.47 14.30
CA LEU A 106 15.05 4.72 13.46
C LEU A 106 16.30 4.29 14.23
N THR A 107 16.80 3.07 13.98
CA THR A 107 18.20 2.78 14.28
C THR A 107 19.05 3.47 13.22
N ALA A 108 20.20 4.00 13.64
CA ALA A 108 21.14 4.76 12.80
C ALA A 108 21.55 4.05 11.49
N ASP A 109 21.28 2.74 11.37
CA ASP A 109 21.53 1.91 10.18
C ASP A 109 20.79 2.35 8.90
N ASP A 110 19.73 3.16 8.98
CA ASP A 110 19.01 3.62 7.76
C ASP A 110 19.73 4.75 7.00
N TRP A 111 20.76 5.37 7.60
CA TRP A 111 21.60 6.36 6.90
C TRP A 111 22.77 5.72 6.13
N GLU A 112 23.24 4.54 6.55
CA GLU A 112 24.34 3.84 5.86
C GLU A 112 23.89 3.24 4.50
N GLU A 113 22.62 2.85 4.37
CA GLU A 113 22.08 2.35 3.08
C GLU A 113 21.85 3.49 2.06
N ILE A 114 21.84 4.77 2.47
CA ILE A 114 21.70 5.93 1.57
C ILE A 114 23.04 6.27 0.91
N GLU A 115 24.16 6.19 1.65
CA GLU A 115 25.50 6.47 1.12
C GLU A 115 25.96 5.42 0.09
N GLU A 116 25.61 4.14 0.27
CA GLU A 116 26.05 3.07 -0.64
C GLU A 116 25.48 3.23 -2.07
N TYR A 117 24.28 3.82 -2.23
CA TYR A 117 23.72 4.12 -3.56
C TYR A 117 24.28 5.38 -4.21
N GLU A 118 24.82 6.34 -3.44
CA GLU A 118 25.46 7.54 -3.99
C GLU A 118 26.83 7.23 -4.63
N TYR A 119 27.52 6.20 -4.13
CA TYR A 119 28.82 5.75 -4.67
C TYR A 119 28.76 4.63 -5.71
N ALA A 120 27.59 4.02 -5.94
CA ALA A 120 27.42 2.95 -6.95
C ALA A 120 27.20 3.47 -8.38
N PHE A 121 27.12 4.79 -8.57
CA PHE A 121 27.09 5.46 -9.87
C PHE A 121 28.30 6.39 -10.04
N VAL A 122 29.50 5.80 -10.11
CA VAL A 122 30.68 6.43 -10.72
C VAL A 122 31.30 5.44 -11.71
#